data_AF-A0A6N2EC45-F1
#
_entry.id   AF-A0A6N2EC45-F1
#
_cell.length_a   1.000
_cell.length_b   1.000
_cell.length_c   1.000
_cell.angle_alpha   90.00
_cell.angle_beta   90.00
_cell.angle_gamma   90.00
#
_symmetry.space_group_name_H-M   'P 1'
#
loop_
_entity.id
_entity.type
_entity.pdbx_description
1 polymer ?
#
loop_
_entity_poly.entity_id
_entity_poly.type
_entity_poly.pdbx_seq_one_letter_code
_entity_poly.pdbx_strand_id
1 'polypeptide(L)'
;MVAVALFVGAGLAITNAMTLGVDSAIRAEREIAASDIARSAMAKIQAGISTPQTLSGEPVAWDEDETVWEGDRLVSADDLPAGRRTTGPVRTSGWVLSVNTEPSSFDGLSRVIVEVRRADAADDSLPEAALKRLVRLRDAPEDTAGDIDALVGEAERGSPRRNRNGMGR
;
A
#
# COMPACT_ATOMS: atom_id res chain seq x y z
N MET A 1 -10.86 1.04 59.25
CA MET A 1 -10.93 -0.04 58.23
C MET A 1 -11.74 0.35 57.00
N VAL A 2 -12.94 0.96 57.12
CA VAL A 2 -13.77 1.36 55.97
C VAL A 2 -13.06 2.30 54.97
N ALA A 3 -12.32 3.30 55.46
CA ALA A 3 -11.59 4.23 54.59
C ALA A 3 -10.53 3.55 53.71
N VAL A 4 -9.81 2.55 54.24
CA VAL A 4 -8.80 1.80 53.48
C VAL A 4 -9.47 0.96 52.39
N ALA A 5 -10.61 0.32 52.71
CA ALA A 5 -11.37 -0.44 51.72
C ALA A 5 -11.89 0.44 50.57
N LEU A 6 -12.40 1.64 50.88
CA LEU A 6 -12.84 2.60 49.86
C LEU A 6 -11.67 3.08 48.99
N PHE A 7 -10.52 3.35 49.59
CA PHE A 7 -9.33 3.77 48.86
C PHE A 7 -8.83 2.69 47.89
N VAL A 8 -8.72 1.44 48.36
CA VAL A 8 -8.33 0.31 47.51
C VAL A 8 -9.35 0.08 46.39
N GLY A 9 -10.64 0.16 46.70
CA GLY A 9 -11.71 0.04 45.71
C GLY A 9 -11.63 1.11 44.62
N ALA A 10 -11.40 2.37 45.01
CA ALA A 10 -11.22 3.47 44.05
C ALA A 10 -9.96 3.29 43.19
N GLY A 11 -8.85 2.84 43.78
CA GLY A 11 -7.62 2.55 43.04
C GLY A 11 -7.83 1.50 41.96
N LEU A 12 -8.46 0.37 42.30
CA LEU A 12 -8.77 -0.69 41.34
C LEU A 12 -9.69 -0.22 40.22
N ALA A 13 -10.70 0.60 40.55
CA ALA A 13 -11.62 1.14 39.56
C ALA A 13 -10.90 2.05 38.54
N ILE A 14 -10.01 2.92 39.01
CA ILE A 14 -9.23 3.83 38.14
C ILE A 14 -8.27 3.02 37.26
N THR A 15 -7.55 2.06 37.83
CA THR A 15 -6.65 1.20 37.04
C THR A 15 -7.40 0.47 35.94
N ASN A 16 -8.57 -0.09 36.23
CA ASN A 16 -9.37 -0.78 35.23
C ASN A 16 -9.85 0.17 34.11
N ALA A 17 -10.28 1.38 34.47
CA ALA A 17 -10.67 2.40 33.50
C ALA A 17 -9.49 2.81 32.59
N MET A 18 -8.28 2.91 33.14
CA MET A 18 -7.07 3.20 32.35
C MET A 18 -6.73 2.08 31.38
N THR A 19 -6.77 0.82 31.81
CA THR A 19 -6.52 -0.33 30.92
C THR A 19 -7.48 -0.35 29.74
N LEU A 20 -8.79 -0.16 30.01
CA LEU A 20 -9.80 -0.06 28.95
C LEU A 20 -9.53 1.12 28.01
N GLY A 21 -9.07 2.26 28.54
CA GLY A 21 -8.67 3.41 27.76
C GLY A 21 -7.51 3.13 26.81
N VAL A 22 -6.44 2.50 27.30
CA VAL A 22 -5.26 2.13 26.50
C VAL A 22 -5.65 1.15 25.40
N ASP A 23 -6.41 0.11 25.71
CA ASP A 23 -6.87 -0.86 24.71
C ASP A 23 -7.73 -0.22 23.62
N SER A 24 -8.57 0.75 23.99
CA SER A 24 -9.39 1.50 23.04
C SER A 24 -8.55 2.38 22.11
N ALA A 25 -7.51 3.03 22.64
CA ALA A 25 -6.61 3.89 21.87
C ALA A 25 -5.81 3.06 20.87
N ILE A 26 -5.25 1.92 21.31
CA ILE A 26 -4.52 0.99 20.45
C ILE A 26 -5.43 0.45 19.33
N ARG A 27 -6.70 0.14 19.63
CA ARG A 27 -7.66 -0.29 18.62
C ARG A 27 -7.96 0.80 17.60
N ALA A 28 -8.17 2.04 18.04
CA ALA A 28 -8.44 3.17 17.16
C ALA A 28 -7.25 3.46 16.22
N GLU A 29 -6.02 3.43 16.76
CA GLU A 29 -4.80 3.59 15.96
C GLU A 29 -4.68 2.51 14.89
N ARG A 30 -4.92 1.24 15.26
CA ARG A 30 -4.92 0.11 14.32
C ARG A 30 -5.97 0.27 13.22
N GLU A 31 -7.17 0.72 13.56
CA GLU A 31 -8.24 0.95 12.58
C GLU A 31 -7.87 2.05 11.58
N ILE A 32 -7.25 3.14 12.05
CA ILE A 32 -6.76 4.23 11.20
C ILE A 32 -5.69 3.69 10.22
N ALA A 33 -4.68 2.98 10.73
CA ALA A 33 -3.62 2.41 9.90
C ALA A 33 -4.17 1.42 8.86
N ALA A 34 -5.04 0.50 9.27
CA ALA A 34 -5.68 -0.45 8.37
C ALA A 34 -6.51 0.24 7.27
N SER A 35 -7.22 1.32 7.62
CA SER A 35 -8.00 2.12 6.67
C SER A 35 -7.13 2.81 5.63
N ASP A 36 -5.99 3.39 6.04
CA ASP A 36 -5.07 4.05 5.13
C ASP A 36 -4.36 3.06 4.20
N ILE A 37 -3.99 1.88 4.70
CA ILE A 37 -3.50 0.76 3.88
C ILE A 37 -4.55 0.35 2.84
N ALA A 38 -5.81 0.14 3.26
CA ALA A 38 -6.90 -0.25 2.36
C ALA A 38 -7.13 0.81 1.27
N ARG A 39 -7.11 2.10 1.63
CA ARG A 39 -7.28 3.22 0.71
C ARG A 39 -6.13 3.33 -0.29
N SER A 40 -4.89 3.19 0.18
CA SER A 40 -3.70 3.22 -0.66
C SER A 40 -3.69 2.06 -1.66
N ALA A 41 -3.98 0.83 -1.21
CA ALA A 41 -4.10 -0.33 -2.07
C ALA A 41 -5.21 -0.15 -3.13
N MET A 42 -6.39 0.32 -2.72
CA MET A 42 -7.48 0.63 -3.64
C MET A 42 -7.07 1.70 -4.66
N ALA A 43 -6.37 2.75 -4.25
CA ALA A 43 -5.89 3.80 -5.15
C ALA A 43 -4.89 3.25 -6.19
N LYS A 44 -3.96 2.37 -5.77
CA LYS A 44 -3.03 1.69 -6.69
C LYS A 44 -3.76 0.83 -7.73
N ILE A 45 -4.80 0.10 -7.30
CA ILE A 45 -5.65 -0.69 -8.21
C ILE A 45 -6.39 0.21 -9.19
N GLN A 46 -6.98 1.31 -8.70
CA GLN A 46 -7.72 2.26 -9.54
C GLN A 46 -6.84 2.99 -10.55
N ALA A 47 -5.60 3.29 -10.18
CA ALA A 47 -4.61 3.89 -11.07
C ALA A 47 -4.05 2.89 -12.09
N GLY A 48 -4.31 1.59 -11.93
CA GLY A 48 -3.70 0.53 -12.74
C GLY A 48 -2.20 0.35 -12.47
N ILE A 49 -1.70 0.85 -11.34
CA ILE A 49 -0.29 0.69 -10.92
C ILE A 49 -0.04 -0.73 -10.41
N SER A 50 -1.06 -1.35 -9.82
CA SER A 50 -1.00 -2.71 -9.30
C SER A 50 -2.29 -3.45 -9.63
N THR A 51 -2.20 -4.77 -9.80
CA THR A 51 -3.37 -5.63 -10.00
C THR A 51 -3.83 -6.23 -8.67
N PRO A 52 -5.11 -6.60 -8.53
CA PRO A 52 -5.62 -7.30 -7.34
C PRO A 52 -4.76 -8.53 -6.96
N GLN A 53 -4.28 -9.28 -7.95
CA GLN A 53 -3.49 -10.49 -7.76
C GLN A 53 -2.09 -10.19 -7.20
N THR A 54 -1.47 -9.08 -7.65
CA THR A 54 -0.15 -8.68 -7.14
C THR A 54 -0.18 -8.16 -5.71
N LEU A 55 -1.32 -7.62 -5.26
CA LEU A 55 -1.46 -7.04 -3.92
C LEU A 55 -1.96 -8.05 -2.89
N SER A 56 -2.58 -9.15 -3.32
CA SER A 56 -3.16 -10.14 -2.41
C SER A 56 -2.07 -11.06 -1.84
N GLY A 57 -2.01 -11.17 -0.51
CA GLY A 57 -1.13 -12.11 0.19
C GLY A 57 0.31 -11.65 0.38
N GLU A 58 0.74 -10.56 -0.25
CA GLU A 58 2.05 -9.96 0.07
C GLU A 58 1.92 -9.15 1.37
N PRO A 59 2.77 -9.40 2.39
CA PRO A 59 2.85 -8.53 3.54
C PRO A 59 3.17 -7.12 3.06
N VAL A 60 2.28 -6.18 3.37
CA VAL A 60 2.49 -4.80 2.92
C VAL A 60 3.72 -4.27 3.66
N ALA A 61 4.78 -3.92 2.93
CA ALA A 61 5.84 -3.11 3.48
C ALA A 61 5.25 -1.71 3.70
N TRP A 62 4.72 -1.50 4.90
CA TRP A 62 4.32 -0.19 5.38
C TRP A 62 5.45 0.22 6.32
N ASP A 63 6.23 1.23 5.89
CA ASP A 63 7.29 1.81 6.70
C ASP A 63 6.65 2.62 7.83
N GLU A 64 6.16 1.92 8.86
CA GLU A 64 5.73 2.54 10.13
C GLU A 64 6.92 3.25 10.81
N ASP A 65 8.14 2.84 10.46
CA ASP A 65 9.40 3.36 10.98
C ASP A 65 10.19 4.12 9.89
N GLU A 66 9.55 5.00 9.11
CA GLU A 66 10.31 5.98 8.31
C GLU A 66 11.04 6.99 9.21
N THR A 67 10.85 6.94 10.52
CA THR A 67 11.65 7.69 11.49
C THR A 67 12.39 6.76 12.44
N VAL A 68 13.72 6.89 12.45
CA VAL A 68 14.61 6.09 13.29
C VAL A 68 15.17 7.01 14.38
N TRP A 69 15.14 6.54 15.62
CA TRP A 69 15.85 7.21 16.71
C TRP A 69 17.37 7.06 16.51
N GLU A 70 18.06 8.16 16.22
CA GLU A 70 19.52 8.22 16.13
C GLU A 70 20.07 9.02 17.33
N GLY A 71 20.46 8.31 18.39
CA GLY A 71 20.84 8.95 19.64
C GLY A 71 19.64 9.59 20.32
N ASP A 72 19.64 10.91 20.47
CA ASP A 72 18.59 11.68 21.18
C ASP A 72 17.65 12.43 20.23
N ARG A 73 17.64 12.08 18.94
CA ARG A 73 16.80 12.72 17.92
C ARG A 73 16.09 11.69 17.06
N LEU A 74 14.85 12.03 16.69
CA LEU A 74 14.07 11.34 15.69
C LEU A 74 14.51 11.84 14.30
N VAL A 75 15.01 10.96 13.44
CA VAL A 75 15.51 11.31 12.09
C VAL A 75 14.77 10.50 11.05
N SER A 76 14.46 11.10 9.90
CA SER A 76 13.89 10.34 8.79
C SER A 76 14.90 9.28 8.31
N ALA A 77 14.41 8.09 8.01
CA ALA A 77 15.20 6.98 7.49
C ALA A 77 15.86 7.34 6.15
N ASP A 78 15.22 8.23 5.39
CA ASP A 78 15.75 8.75 4.13
C ASP A 78 16.96 9.69 4.31
N ASP A 79 17.02 10.41 5.43
CA ASP A 79 18.12 11.32 5.79
C ASP A 79 19.36 10.58 6.32
N LEU A 80 19.24 9.27 6.59
CA LEU A 80 20.38 8.48 7.01
C LEU A 80 21.34 8.25 5.83
N PRO A 81 22.66 8.40 6.04
CA PRO A 81 23.64 8.15 4.99
C PRO A 81 23.50 6.72 4.47
N ALA A 82 23.64 6.53 3.15
CA ALA A 82 23.33 5.27 2.47
C ALA A 82 24.02 4.01 3.06
N GLY A 83 25.15 4.17 3.76
CA GLY A 83 25.85 3.09 4.47
C GLY A 83 25.26 2.69 5.83
N ARG A 84 24.24 3.40 6.32
CA ARG A 84 23.56 3.17 7.60
C ARG A 84 22.09 2.81 7.45
N ARG A 85 21.56 2.83 6.22
CA ARG A 85 20.28 2.20 5.89
C ARG A 85 20.43 0.73 6.21
N THR A 86 19.87 0.32 7.35
CA THR A 86 20.00 -1.03 7.83
C THR A 86 19.48 -1.97 6.75
N THR A 87 20.39 -2.76 6.18
CA THR A 87 20.05 -3.98 5.42
C THR A 87 19.54 -5.05 6.40
N GLY A 88 18.68 -4.64 7.33
CA GLY A 88 17.93 -5.55 8.18
C GLY A 88 16.82 -6.19 7.35
N PRO A 89 16.27 -7.32 7.80
CA PRO A 89 15.08 -7.86 7.18
C PRO A 89 14.01 -6.77 7.13
N VAL A 90 13.44 -6.53 5.94
CA VAL A 90 12.30 -5.62 5.76
C VAL A 90 11.27 -5.99 6.80
N ARG A 91 11.00 -5.09 7.75
CA ARG A 91 9.98 -5.33 8.76
C ARG A 91 8.66 -5.34 8.01
N THR A 92 8.09 -6.53 7.82
CA THR A 92 6.71 -6.67 7.37
C THR A 92 5.85 -5.95 8.41
N SER A 93 5.05 -4.98 8.00
CA SER A 93 4.27 -4.06 8.86
C SER A 93 3.28 -4.73 9.85
N GLY A 94 3.29 -6.06 9.93
CA GLY A 94 2.32 -6.82 10.69
C GLY A 94 0.93 -6.81 10.06
N TRP A 95 0.79 -6.34 8.82
CA TRP A 95 -0.47 -6.31 8.08
C TRP A 95 -0.41 -7.23 6.86
N VAL A 96 -1.52 -7.93 6.64
CA VAL A 96 -1.79 -8.78 5.48
C VAL A 96 -2.96 -8.15 4.72
N LEU A 97 -2.76 -7.96 3.43
CA LEU A 97 -3.78 -7.48 2.52
C LEU A 97 -4.43 -8.67 1.81
N SER A 98 -5.75 -8.72 1.81
CA SER A 98 -6.53 -9.62 0.98
C SER A 98 -7.32 -8.80 -0.03
N VAL A 99 -7.17 -9.11 -1.32
CA VAL A 99 -7.94 -8.46 -2.38
C VAL A 99 -8.77 -9.49 -3.10
N ASN A 100 -10.09 -9.31 -3.05
CA ASN A 100 -11.05 -10.13 -3.76
C ASN A 100 -11.72 -9.31 -4.87
N THR A 101 -11.92 -9.92 -6.03
CA THR A 101 -12.57 -9.30 -7.18
C THR A 101 -13.78 -10.14 -7.58
N GLU A 102 -14.95 -9.52 -7.59
CA GLU A 102 -16.19 -10.12 -8.04
C GLU A 102 -16.66 -9.44 -9.35
N PRO A 103 -17.16 -10.18 -10.34
CA PRO A 103 -17.87 -9.59 -11.47
C PRO A 103 -19.05 -8.73 -11.01
N SER A 104 -19.30 -7.61 -11.67
CA SER A 104 -20.46 -6.74 -11.37
C SER A 104 -21.49 -6.77 -12.50
N SER A 105 -22.73 -6.37 -12.20
CA SER A 105 -23.78 -6.20 -13.21
C SER A 105 -23.58 -4.96 -14.10
N PHE A 106 -22.59 -4.12 -13.80
CA PHE A 106 -22.27 -2.94 -14.58
C PHE A 106 -21.20 -3.28 -15.61
N ASP A 107 -21.48 -2.95 -16.87
CA ASP A 107 -20.60 -3.27 -17.98
C ASP A 107 -19.21 -2.62 -17.81
N GLY A 108 -18.17 -3.44 -18.00
CA GLY A 108 -16.77 -3.04 -17.83
C GLY A 108 -16.37 -2.60 -16.41
N LEU A 109 -17.14 -2.96 -15.37
CA LEU A 109 -16.77 -2.73 -13.96
C LEU A 109 -16.72 -4.05 -13.19
N SER A 110 -15.73 -4.18 -12.31
CA SER A 110 -15.62 -5.26 -11.33
C SER A 110 -15.75 -4.68 -9.93
N ARG A 111 -16.32 -5.45 -9.00
CA ARG A 111 -16.34 -5.10 -7.59
C ARG A 111 -15.05 -5.58 -6.95
N VAL A 112 -14.25 -4.65 -6.47
CA VAL A 112 -13.02 -4.93 -5.73
C VAL A 112 -13.29 -4.76 -4.24
N ILE A 113 -12.93 -5.77 -3.46
CA ILE A 113 -13.01 -5.81 -2.00
C ILE A 113 -11.58 -5.90 -1.48
N VAL A 114 -11.15 -4.89 -0.75
CA VAL A 114 -9.84 -4.84 -0.10
C VAL A 114 -10.05 -4.99 1.39
N GLU A 115 -9.46 -6.03 1.97
CA GLU A 115 -9.52 -6.34 3.40
C GLU A 115 -8.10 -6.30 3.97
N VAL A 116 -7.98 -5.66 5.13
CA VAL A 116 -6.71 -5.52 5.84
C VAL A 116 -6.81 -6.23 7.17
N ARG A 117 -5.84 -7.11 7.41
CA ARG A 117 -5.79 -7.96 8.59
C ARG A 117 -4.44 -7.88 9.27
N ARG A 118 -4.42 -8.02 10.59
CA ARG A 118 -3.19 -8.27 11.32
C ARG A 118 -2.61 -9.64 10.94
N ALA A 119 -1.30 -9.69 10.66
CA ALA A 119 -0.58 -10.91 10.28
C ALA A 119 -0.56 -11.96 11.41
N ASP A 120 -0.67 -11.50 12.66
CA ASP A 120 -0.76 -12.33 13.87
C ASP A 120 -2.22 -12.65 14.26
N ALA A 121 -3.21 -12.17 13.52
CA ALA A 121 -4.60 -12.52 13.78
C ALA A 121 -4.93 -13.93 13.26
N ALA A 122 -5.78 -14.66 14.00
CA ALA A 122 -6.26 -15.97 13.58
C ALA A 122 -7.05 -15.87 12.26
N ASP A 123 -6.99 -16.89 11.40
CA ASP A 123 -7.60 -16.89 10.06
C ASP A 123 -9.11 -16.56 10.04
N ASP A 124 -9.84 -16.81 11.12
CA ASP A 124 -11.27 -16.50 11.25
C ASP A 124 -11.58 -15.12 11.85
N SER A 125 -10.57 -14.30 12.16
CA SER A 125 -10.79 -12.95 12.66
C SER A 125 -11.45 -12.06 11.61
N LEU A 126 -12.31 -11.15 12.06
CA LEU A 126 -12.83 -10.08 11.20
C LEU A 126 -11.68 -9.16 10.77
N PRO A 127 -11.75 -8.58 9.56
CA PRO A 127 -10.77 -7.60 9.12
C PRO A 127 -10.89 -6.31 9.93
N GLU A 128 -9.74 -5.71 10.27
CA GLU A 128 -9.68 -4.40 10.92
C GLU A 128 -10.22 -3.29 10.01
N ALA A 129 -10.04 -3.42 8.70
CA ALA A 129 -10.65 -2.54 7.71
C ALA A 129 -11.06 -3.31 6.45
N ALA A 130 -12.21 -2.93 5.88
CA ALA A 130 -12.69 -3.47 4.61
C ALA A 130 -13.25 -2.35 3.73
N LEU A 131 -12.74 -2.23 2.50
CA LEU A 131 -13.18 -1.26 1.50
C LEU A 131 -13.75 -1.97 0.28
N LYS A 132 -14.93 -1.57 -0.16
CA LYS A 132 -15.62 -2.15 -1.33
C LYS A 132 -15.86 -1.07 -2.36
N ARG A 133 -15.42 -1.27 -3.60
CA ARG A 133 -15.60 -0.28 -4.67
C ARG A 133 -15.74 -0.94 -6.04
N LEU A 134 -16.52 -0.31 -6.91
CA LEU A 134 -16.57 -0.65 -8.33
C LEU A 134 -15.39 0.01 -9.04
N VAL A 135 -14.58 -0.79 -9.73
CA VAL A 135 -13.39 -0.34 -10.45
C VAL A 135 -13.42 -0.93 -11.86
N ARG A 136 -13.06 -0.11 -12.85
CA ARG A 136 -12.75 -0.61 -14.19
C ARG A 136 -11.36 -1.21 -14.12
N LEU A 137 -11.28 -2.52 -13.94
CA LEU A 137 -10.04 -3.25 -14.12
C LEU A 137 -9.74 -3.21 -15.62
N ARG A 138 -8.63 -2.59 -16.00
CA ARG A 138 -8.15 -2.74 -17.37
C ARG A 138 -7.69 -4.19 -17.47
N ASP A 139 -8.25 -4.95 -18.40
CA ASP A 139 -7.52 -6.11 -18.93
C ASP A 139 -6.15 -5.57 -19.33
N ALA A 140 -5.08 -6.24 -18.89
CA ALA A 140 -3.71 -5.80 -19.08
C ALA A 140 -3.61 -5.13 -20.44
N PRO A 141 -3.25 -3.83 -20.52
CA PRO A 141 -3.28 -3.14 -21.80
C PRO A 141 -2.54 -4.04 -22.78
N GLU A 142 -3.19 -4.38 -23.89
CA GLU A 142 -2.43 -4.76 -25.07
C GLU A 142 -1.54 -3.53 -25.31
N ASP A 143 -0.34 -3.59 -24.75
CA ASP A 143 0.69 -2.59 -24.86
C ASP A 143 1.14 -2.66 -26.31
N THR A 144 0.28 -2.11 -27.16
CA THR A 144 0.59 -1.75 -28.51
C THR A 144 1.30 -0.41 -28.37
N ALA A 145 2.45 -0.43 -27.69
CA ALA A 145 3.43 0.63 -27.75
C ALA A 145 3.62 0.88 -29.24
N GLY A 146 3.15 2.06 -29.66
CA GLY A 146 2.84 2.37 -31.06
C GLY A 146 3.82 1.70 -32.00
N ASP A 147 3.28 0.83 -32.85
CA ASP A 147 3.94 0.08 -33.91
C ASP A 147 5.16 0.86 -34.42
N ILE A 148 6.34 0.56 -33.87
CA ILE A 148 7.58 1.33 -34.12
C ILE A 148 7.90 1.29 -35.62
N ASP A 149 7.41 0.27 -36.31
CA ASP A 149 7.46 0.11 -37.75
C ASP A 149 6.78 1.24 -38.52
N ALA A 150 5.72 1.87 -37.97
CA ALA A 150 5.09 3.03 -38.59
C ALA A 150 6.00 4.28 -38.55
N LEU A 151 6.77 4.47 -37.46
CA LEU A 151 7.73 5.57 -37.32
C LEU A 151 9.02 5.35 -38.12
N VAL A 152 9.48 4.09 -38.22
CA VAL A 152 10.64 3.72 -39.06
C VAL A 152 10.30 3.86 -40.55
N GLY A 153 9.07 3.47 -40.96
CA GLY A 153 8.63 3.59 -42.34
C GLY A 153 8.46 5.04 -42.85
N GLU A 154 8.23 6.01 -41.97
CA GLU A 154 8.16 7.44 -42.32
C GLU A 154 9.57 8.05 -42.46
N ALA A 155 10.53 7.60 -41.64
CA ALA A 155 11.93 8.06 -41.68
C ALA A 155 12.66 7.62 -42.97
N GLU A 156 12.35 6.43 -43.49
CA GLU A 156 12.89 5.97 -44.77
C GLU A 156 12.31 6.72 -45.98
N ARG A 157 11.05 7.15 -45.92
CA ARG A 157 10.41 7.96 -46.98
C ARG A 157 10.92 9.40 -47.03
N GLY A 158 11.44 9.92 -45.92
CA GLY A 158 11.91 11.30 -45.80
C GLY A 158 13.35 11.57 -46.25
N SER A 159 14.18 10.55 -46.49
CA SER A 159 15.58 10.77 -46.87
C SER A 159 15.69 11.19 -48.35
N PRO A 160 15.98 12.47 -48.66
CA PRO A 160 16.15 12.91 -50.03
C PRO A 160 17.40 12.19 -50.56
N ARG A 161 17.24 11.38 -51.61
CA ARG A 161 18.34 10.87 -52.42
C ARG A 161 19.20 12.07 -52.82
N ARG A 162 20.27 12.32 -52.07
CA ARG A 162 21.30 13.30 -52.39
C ARG A 162 21.98 12.79 -53.64
N ASN A 163 21.42 13.23 -54.78
CA ASN A 163 21.85 12.93 -56.12
C ASN A 163 23.29 13.42 -56.26
N ARG A 164 24.24 12.51 -56.01
CA ARG A 164 25.68 12.75 -56.10
C ARG A 164 26.07 12.61 -57.57
N ASN A 165 25.47 13.45 -58.41
CA ASN A 165 25.82 13.60 -59.80
C ASN A 165 26.54 14.94 -59.93
N GLY A 166 27.84 14.88 -60.22
CA GLY A 166 28.64 16.05 -60.56
C GLY A 166 29.91 16.14 -59.73
N MET A 167 30.99 15.56 -60.23
CA MET A 167 32.10 16.35 -60.77
C MET A 167 33.06 15.38 -61.47
N GLY A 168 33.04 15.41 -62.80
CA GLY A 168 34.17 14.91 -63.58
C GLY A 168 35.26 15.97 -63.62
N ARG A 169 36.52 15.55 -63.57
CA ARG A 169 37.55 15.76 -64.60
C ARG A 169 38.88 15.19 -64.16
#